data_AF-A0A7S1ZVK6-F1
#
_entry.id   AF-A0A7S1ZVK6-F1
#
_cell.length_a   1.000
_cell.length_b   1.000
_cell.length_c   1.000
_cell.angle_alpha   90.00
_cell.angle_beta   90.00
_cell.angle_gamma   90.00
#
_symmetry.space_group_name_H-M   'P 1'
#
loop_
_entity.id
_entity.type
_entity.pdbx_description
1 polymer ?
#
loop_
_entity_poly.entity_id
_entity_poly.type
_entity_poly.pdbx_seq_one_letter_code
_entity_poly.pdbx_strand_id
1 'polypeptide(L)'
;MEMCRLSFQGIPKVKVSNIEQVCFDEIVKQQQQEQNEKEEITKIPPSIRVGTADILDHLLSIEPNTDFSLVLGSDTFMDLTAWKWRRSKDVVNLVGGRILVIHRMVESVDNDEIRKILEERVDRLNQELCQQTDKDNESDIAENSVQIIEIPSLSSVSSSFVRTSVDESSLIKENGMLMPSVLEYIKKKNMYGFAPLVAANEEM
;
A
#
# COMPACT_ATOMS: atom_id res chain seq x y z
N MET A 1 2.83 3.46 -12.12
CA MET A 1 4.08 2.69 -12.28
C MET A 1 5.32 3.54 -12.47
N GLU A 2 5.38 4.43 -13.46
CA GLU A 2 6.63 5.15 -13.77
C GLU A 2 7.16 6.02 -12.62
N MET A 3 6.28 6.70 -11.87
CA MET A 3 6.69 7.46 -10.67
C MET A 3 7.39 6.56 -9.63
N CYS A 4 6.84 5.38 -9.34
CA CYS A 4 7.49 4.43 -8.43
C CYS A 4 8.84 3.97 -8.97
N ARG A 5 8.93 3.64 -10.26
CA ARG A 5 10.19 3.24 -10.90
C ARG A 5 11.28 4.32 -10.75
N LEU A 6 10.90 5.58 -10.90
CA LEU A 6 11.80 6.73 -10.71
C LEU A 6 12.18 6.93 -9.24
N SER A 7 11.26 6.76 -8.29
CA SER A 7 11.53 6.88 -6.85
C SER A 7 12.53 5.84 -6.32
N PHE A 8 12.57 4.65 -6.92
CA PHE A 8 13.52 3.60 -6.54
C PHE A 8 14.75 3.56 -7.45
N GLN A 9 14.92 4.53 -8.35
CA GLN A 9 16.05 4.58 -9.25
C GLN A 9 17.36 4.77 -8.48
N GLY A 10 18.32 3.86 -8.69
CA GLY A 10 19.63 3.92 -8.06
C GLY A 10 19.73 3.15 -6.74
N ILE A 11 18.63 2.60 -6.23
CA ILE A 11 18.68 1.70 -5.06
C ILE A 11 19.09 0.30 -5.56
N PRO A 12 20.22 -0.26 -5.09
CA PRO A 12 20.72 -1.53 -5.59
C PRO A 12 19.74 -2.66 -5.25
N LYS A 13 19.62 -3.63 -6.16
CA LYS A 13 18.78 -4.83 -6.00
C LYS A 13 17.26 -4.57 -5.86
N VAL A 14 16.79 -3.34 -6.12
CA VAL A 14 15.35 -3.05 -6.16
C VAL A 14 14.83 -3.22 -7.59
N LYS A 15 13.78 -4.04 -7.74
CA LYS A 15 13.02 -4.17 -8.98
C LYS A 15 11.60 -3.66 -8.74
N VAL A 16 11.20 -2.65 -9.50
CA VAL A 16 9.83 -2.16 -9.53
C VAL A 16 9.10 -2.86 -10.66
N SER A 17 8.03 -3.60 -10.35
CA SER A 17 7.18 -4.29 -11.32
C SER A 17 5.74 -3.79 -11.24
N ASN A 18 5.00 -3.94 -12.34
CA ASN A 18 3.55 -3.67 -12.41
C ASN A 18 2.73 -4.91 -12.00
N ILE A 19 3.27 -5.77 -11.15
CA ILE A 19 2.70 -7.09 -10.86
C ILE A 19 1.29 -6.98 -10.29
N GLU A 20 1.02 -5.97 -9.44
CA GLU A 20 -0.31 -5.71 -8.90
C GLU A 20 -1.38 -5.55 -9.99
N GLN A 21 -1.09 -4.77 -11.03
CA GLN A 21 -2.01 -4.57 -12.16
C GLN A 21 -2.21 -5.87 -12.94
N VAL A 22 -1.14 -6.63 -13.14
CA VAL A 22 -1.23 -7.93 -13.85
C VAL A 22 -2.12 -8.90 -13.07
N CYS A 23 -1.90 -9.04 -11.76
CA CYS A 23 -2.73 -9.87 -10.90
C CYS A 23 -4.19 -9.40 -10.92
N PHE A 24 -4.42 -8.08 -10.81
CA PHE A 24 -5.77 -7.52 -10.88
C PHE A 24 -6.48 -7.90 -12.19
N ASP A 25 -5.84 -7.69 -13.34
CA ASP A 25 -6.42 -7.98 -14.65
C ASP A 25 -6.71 -9.48 -14.82
N GLU A 26 -5.85 -10.35 -14.30
CA GLU A 26 -6.04 -11.80 -14.34
C GLU A 26 -7.19 -12.27 -13.45
N ILE A 27 -7.28 -11.77 -12.21
CA ILE A 27 -8.38 -12.07 -11.29
C ILE A 27 -9.72 -11.61 -11.88
N VAL A 28 -9.77 -10.42 -12.47
CA VAL A 28 -10.97 -9.90 -13.13
C VAL A 28 -11.40 -10.81 -14.28
N LYS A 29 -10.46 -11.24 -15.13
CA LYS A 29 -10.75 -12.16 -16.25
C LYS A 29 -11.28 -13.50 -15.76
N GLN A 30 -10.68 -14.09 -14.72
CA GLN A 30 -11.13 -15.36 -14.14
C GLN A 30 -12.56 -15.24 -13.60
N GLN A 31 -12.87 -14.19 -12.84
CA GLN A 31 -14.21 -13.96 -12.30
C GLN A 31 -15.25 -13.74 -13.41
N GLN A 32 -14.90 -13.07 -14.51
CA GLN A 32 -15.78 -12.90 -15.67
C GLN A 32 -16.07 -14.24 -16.37
N GLN A 33 -15.06 -15.09 -16.52
CA GLN A 33 -15.23 -16.41 -17.13
C GLN A 33 -16.14 -17.29 -16.28
N GLU A 34 -15.91 -17.38 -14.97
CA GLU A 34 -16.77 -18.13 -14.06
C GLU A 34 -18.22 -17.62 -14.02
N GLN A 35 -18.42 -16.31 -14.21
CA GLN A 35 -19.76 -15.72 -14.30
C GLN A 35 -20.45 -16.09 -15.61
N ASN A 36 -19.76 -15.97 -16.75
CA ASN A 36 -20.31 -16.35 -18.06
C ASN A 36 -20.72 -17.83 -18.12
N GLU A 37 -20.03 -18.70 -17.38
CA GLU A 37 -20.40 -20.12 -17.26
C GLU A 37 -21.62 -20.36 -16.36
N LYS A 38 -21.95 -19.42 -15.46
CA LYS A 38 -23.05 -19.51 -14.49
C LYS A 38 -24.28 -18.67 -14.87
N GLU A 39 -24.14 -17.70 -15.78
CA GLU A 39 -25.18 -16.73 -16.18
C GLU A 39 -26.21 -17.28 -17.18
N GLU A 40 -26.88 -18.39 -16.84
CA GLU A 40 -28.17 -18.72 -17.47
C GLU A 40 -29.38 -18.09 -16.73
N ILE A 41 -29.19 -17.44 -15.56
CA ILE A 41 -30.32 -17.21 -14.62
C ILE A 41 -30.52 -15.75 -14.10
N THR A 42 -29.57 -14.80 -14.21
CA THR A 42 -29.75 -13.44 -13.62
C THR A 42 -29.35 -12.26 -14.52
N LYS A 43 -30.24 -11.26 -14.65
CA LYS A 43 -30.17 -10.12 -15.60
C LYS A 43 -29.25 -8.95 -15.20
N ILE A 44 -28.47 -9.05 -14.13
CA ILE A 44 -27.54 -7.98 -13.71
C ILE A 44 -26.22 -8.63 -13.30
N PRO A 45 -25.11 -8.38 -14.04
CA PRO A 45 -23.81 -8.93 -13.68
C PRO A 45 -23.35 -8.27 -12.36
N PRO A 46 -22.92 -9.06 -11.36
CA PRO A 46 -22.43 -8.50 -10.10
C PRO A 46 -21.18 -7.65 -10.34
N SER A 47 -21.06 -6.51 -9.65
CA SER A 47 -19.86 -5.67 -9.74
C SER A 47 -18.65 -6.49 -9.29
N ILE A 48 -17.69 -6.70 -10.18
CA ILE A 48 -16.42 -7.35 -9.84
C ILE A 48 -15.70 -6.49 -8.80
N ARG A 49 -15.32 -7.11 -7.70
CA ARG A 49 -14.54 -6.49 -6.65
C ARG A 49 -13.27 -7.30 -6.52
N VAL A 50 -12.13 -6.63 -6.43
CA VAL A 50 -10.82 -7.22 -6.15
C VAL A 50 -10.24 -6.45 -4.97
N GLY A 51 -9.83 -7.14 -3.92
CA GLY A 51 -9.14 -6.58 -2.76
C GLY A 51 -7.71 -7.09 -2.65
N THR A 52 -6.96 -6.53 -1.71
CA THR A 52 -5.55 -6.92 -1.47
C THR A 52 -5.38 -8.41 -1.18
N ALA A 53 -6.33 -9.04 -0.48
CA ALA A 53 -6.31 -10.49 -0.24
C ALA A 53 -6.33 -11.29 -1.55
N ASP A 54 -7.17 -10.88 -2.51
CA ASP A 54 -7.30 -11.57 -3.80
C ASP A 54 -5.98 -11.45 -4.61
N ILE A 55 -5.31 -10.30 -4.53
CA ILE A 55 -4.01 -10.07 -5.17
C ILE A 55 -2.92 -10.92 -4.50
N LEU A 56 -2.89 -10.98 -3.17
CA LEU A 56 -1.92 -11.79 -2.41
C LEU A 56 -2.09 -13.29 -2.68
N ASP A 57 -3.34 -13.78 -2.67
CA ASP A 57 -3.66 -15.18 -3.03
C ASP A 57 -3.08 -15.53 -4.40
N HIS A 58 -3.34 -14.67 -5.40
CA HIS A 58 -2.85 -14.90 -6.76
C HIS A 58 -1.32 -14.85 -6.82
N LEU A 59 -0.69 -13.84 -6.19
CA LEU A 59 0.77 -13.70 -6.12
C LEU A 59 1.45 -14.94 -5.53
N LEU A 60 0.94 -15.45 -4.40
CA LEU A 60 1.48 -16.64 -3.74
C LEU A 60 1.33 -17.90 -4.62
N SER A 61 0.29 -17.96 -5.46
CA SER A 61 0.11 -19.08 -6.38
C SER A 61 1.12 -19.09 -7.53
N ILE A 62 1.51 -17.91 -8.04
CA ILE A 62 2.42 -17.77 -9.18
C ILE A 62 3.90 -17.69 -8.75
N GLU A 63 4.17 -17.29 -7.52
CA GLU A 63 5.52 -17.14 -6.96
C GLU A 63 5.66 -17.88 -5.60
N PRO A 64 5.49 -19.22 -5.55
CA PRO A 64 5.40 -19.99 -4.31
C PRO A 64 6.71 -20.04 -3.49
N ASN A 65 7.84 -19.67 -4.09
CA ASN A 65 9.15 -19.65 -3.43
C ASN A 65 9.59 -18.24 -3.04
N THR A 66 8.68 -17.27 -3.07
CA THR A 66 8.96 -15.87 -2.74
C THR A 66 8.29 -15.52 -1.42
N ASP A 67 9.07 -14.93 -0.50
CA ASP A 67 8.52 -14.34 0.70
C ASP A 67 7.98 -12.94 0.43
N PHE A 68 6.72 -12.73 0.82
CA PHE A 68 6.05 -11.45 0.72
C PHE A 68 5.93 -10.81 2.10
N SER A 69 6.28 -9.52 2.17
CA SER A 69 6.03 -8.66 3.32
C SER A 69 5.15 -7.49 2.89
N LEU A 70 4.15 -7.16 3.71
CA LEU A 70 3.28 -6.02 3.47
C LEU A 70 3.81 -4.80 4.22
N VAL A 71 4.08 -3.70 3.51
CA VAL A 71 4.56 -2.45 4.11
C VAL A 71 3.45 -1.41 4.08
N LEU A 72 3.06 -0.87 5.24
CA LEU A 72 1.91 0.03 5.39
C LEU A 72 2.27 1.25 6.24
N GLY A 73 1.55 2.36 6.05
CA GLY A 73 1.53 3.43 7.05
C GLY A 73 0.71 3.02 8.29
N SER A 74 0.97 3.64 9.44
CA SER A 74 0.23 3.37 10.68
C SER A 74 -1.29 3.49 10.53
N ASP A 75 -1.76 4.52 9.83
CA ASP A 75 -3.19 4.74 9.55
C ASP A 75 -3.83 3.55 8.81
N THR A 76 -3.13 3.10 7.77
CA THR A 76 -3.55 2.01 6.90
C THR A 76 -3.53 0.67 7.64
N PHE A 77 -2.53 0.46 8.50
CA PHE A 77 -2.46 -0.69 9.39
C PHE A 77 -3.62 -0.70 10.42
N MET A 78 -3.99 0.46 10.96
CA MET A 78 -5.12 0.57 11.88
C MET A 78 -6.44 0.21 11.19
N ASP A 79 -6.62 0.57 9.92
CA ASP A 79 -7.77 0.16 9.12
C ASP A 79 -7.81 -1.35 8.83
N LEU A 80 -6.65 -1.94 8.50
CA LEU A 80 -6.51 -3.38 8.30
C LEU A 80 -6.89 -4.15 9.57
N THR A 81 -6.36 -3.74 10.73
CA THR A 81 -6.60 -4.40 12.03
C THR A 81 -7.94 -4.03 12.68
N ALA A 82 -8.61 -2.99 12.19
CA ALA A 82 -10.02 -2.74 12.44
C ALA A 82 -10.95 -3.57 11.53
N TRP A 83 -10.36 -4.46 10.71
CA TRP A 83 -11.05 -5.36 9.80
C TRP A 83 -11.92 -4.66 8.75
N LYS A 84 -11.53 -3.43 8.37
CA LYS A 84 -12.28 -2.64 7.38
C LYS A 84 -12.01 -3.08 5.94
N TRP A 85 -10.90 -3.75 5.69
CA TRP A 85 -10.57 -4.26 4.36
C TRP A 85 -11.39 -5.52 4.04
N ARG A 86 -11.69 -5.72 2.75
CA ARG A 86 -12.25 -7.00 2.31
C ARG A 86 -11.26 -8.12 2.62
N ARG A 87 -11.75 -9.18 3.30
CA ARG A 87 -10.92 -10.34 3.69
C ARG A 87 -9.67 -9.92 4.47
N SER A 88 -9.81 -8.93 5.37
CA SER A 88 -8.68 -8.37 6.12
C SER A 88 -7.86 -9.43 6.89
N LYS A 89 -8.52 -10.44 7.48
CA LYS A 89 -7.83 -11.53 8.19
C LYS A 89 -6.97 -12.35 7.23
N ASP A 90 -7.49 -12.64 6.05
CA ASP A 90 -6.75 -13.36 5.01
C ASP A 90 -5.51 -12.58 4.59
N VAL A 91 -5.58 -11.24 4.48
CA VAL A 91 -4.38 -10.42 4.19
C VAL A 91 -3.28 -10.68 5.22
N VAL A 92 -3.61 -10.68 6.51
CA VAL A 92 -2.63 -10.94 7.58
C VAL A 92 -2.09 -12.37 7.50
N ASN A 93 -2.97 -13.35 7.29
CA ASN A 93 -2.60 -14.77 7.25
C ASN A 93 -1.76 -15.12 6.02
N LEU A 94 -2.06 -14.53 4.84
CA LEU A 94 -1.36 -14.79 3.58
C LEU A 94 0.07 -14.30 3.62
N VAL A 95 0.34 -13.18 4.30
CA VAL A 95 1.72 -12.71 4.52
C VAL A 95 2.35 -13.32 5.77
N GLY A 96 1.67 -14.26 6.44
CA GLY A 96 2.15 -14.91 7.66
C GLY A 96 2.54 -13.92 8.74
N GLY A 97 1.83 -12.79 8.88
CA GLY A 97 2.21 -11.77 9.86
C GLY A 97 3.41 -10.89 9.48
N ARG A 98 4.07 -11.10 8.33
CA ARG A 98 5.18 -10.26 7.85
C ARG A 98 4.70 -8.88 7.40
N ILE A 99 4.40 -8.02 8.37
CA ILE A 99 3.89 -6.67 8.12
C ILE A 99 4.84 -5.66 8.73
N LEU A 100 5.32 -4.72 7.91
CA LEU A 100 6.12 -3.59 8.37
C LEU A 100 5.23 -2.34 8.41
N VAL A 101 5.10 -1.75 9.59
CA VAL A 101 4.26 -0.58 9.83
C VAL A 101 5.14 0.65 9.97
N ILE A 102 5.12 1.53 8.98
CA ILE A 102 5.85 2.79 9.01
C ILE A 102 5.07 3.77 9.88
N HIS A 103 5.66 4.09 11.04
CA HIS A 103 5.16 5.14 11.92
C HIS A 103 5.75 6.48 11.53
N ARG A 104 4.86 7.42 11.20
CA ARG A 104 5.22 8.79 10.85
C ARG A 104 5.15 9.64 12.11
N MET A 105 6.28 10.15 12.56
CA MET A 105 6.32 11.12 13.65
C MET A 105 5.70 12.42 13.19
N VAL A 106 4.60 12.83 13.81
CA VAL A 106 4.02 14.16 13.61
C VAL A 106 4.49 15.03 14.77
N GLU A 107 4.90 16.27 14.50
CA GLU A 107 5.22 17.28 15.53
C GLU A 107 3.93 17.77 16.23
N SER A 108 3.20 16.84 16.84
CA SER A 108 1.98 17.10 17.61
C SER A 108 2.12 16.56 19.02
N VAL A 109 1.45 17.22 19.96
CA VAL A 109 1.47 16.90 21.41
C VAL A 109 1.02 15.45 21.70
N ASP A 110 0.26 14.83 20.78
CA ASP A 110 -0.34 13.50 20.99
C ASP A 110 0.47 12.33 20.36
N ASN A 111 1.69 12.56 19.89
CA ASN A 111 2.46 11.53 19.17
C ASN A 111 2.75 10.30 20.07
N ASP A 112 3.07 10.51 21.34
CA ASP A 112 3.31 9.43 22.30
C ASP A 112 2.06 8.56 22.53
N GLU A 113 0.87 9.16 22.54
CA GLU A 113 -0.38 8.43 22.69
C GLU A 113 -0.72 7.61 21.44
N ILE A 114 -0.56 8.21 20.25
CA ILE A 114 -0.75 7.51 18.97
C ILE A 114 0.21 6.33 18.87
N ARG A 115 1.47 6.54 19.23
CA ARG A 115 2.49 5.49 19.24
C ARG A 115 2.10 4.35 20.17
N LYS A 116 1.67 4.65 21.40
CA LYS A 116 1.25 3.65 22.36
C LYS A 116 0.06 2.82 21.85
N ILE A 117 -0.95 3.46 21.25
CA ILE A 117 -2.09 2.77 20.64
C ILE A 117 -1.63 1.83 19.52
N LEU A 118 -0.67 2.26 18.71
CA LEU A 118 -0.10 1.45 17.64
C LEU A 118 0.66 0.23 18.19
N GLU A 119 1.52 0.42 19.20
CA GLU A 119 2.26 -0.65 19.87
C GLU A 119 1.30 -1.69 20.47
N GLU A 120 0.29 -1.26 21.23
CA GLU A 120 -0.73 -2.15 21.80
C GLU A 120 -1.48 -2.96 20.71
N ARG A 121 -1.68 -2.37 19.54
CA ARG A 121 -2.32 -3.04 18.41
C ARG A 121 -1.42 -4.08 17.76
N VAL A 122 -0.14 -3.74 17.56
CA VAL A 122 0.87 -4.67 17.05
C VAL A 122 1.04 -5.86 17.99
N ASP A 123 1.19 -5.61 19.29
CA ASP A 123 1.35 -6.66 20.29
C ASP A 123 0.18 -7.63 20.31
N ARG A 124 -1.05 -7.10 20.26
CA ARG A 124 -2.26 -7.94 20.19
C ARG A 124 -2.26 -8.83 18.95
N LEU A 125 -1.95 -8.27 17.78
CA LEU A 125 -1.94 -9.03 16.54
C LEU A 125 -0.86 -10.11 16.54
N ASN A 126 0.34 -9.80 17.03
CA ASN A 126 1.42 -10.77 17.18
C ASN A 126 1.04 -11.90 18.15
N GLN A 127 0.37 -11.58 19.27
CA GLN A 127 -0.16 -12.61 20.18
C GLN A 127 -1.20 -13.52 19.51
N GLU A 128 -2.11 -12.95 18.72
CA GLU A 128 -3.11 -13.70 17.96
C GLU A 128 -2.45 -14.63 16.92
N LEU A 129 -1.38 -14.18 16.27
CA LEU A 129 -0.62 -14.98 15.31
C LEU A 129 0.13 -16.13 15.99
N CYS A 130 0.82 -15.86 17.11
CA CYS A 130 1.51 -16.91 17.89
C CYS A 130 0.58 -18.02 18.39
N GLN A 131 -0.70 -17.72 18.63
CA GLN A 131 -1.69 -18.73 19.04
C GLN A 131 -2.16 -19.62 17.89
N GLN A 132 -2.00 -19.17 16.65
CA GLN A 132 -2.44 -19.89 15.45
C GLN A 132 -1.34 -20.80 14.87
N THR A 133 -0.08 -20.48 15.12
CA THR A 133 1.05 -21.32 14.69
C THR A 133 1.24 -22.49 15.65
N ASP A 134 1.29 -23.72 15.13
CA ASP A 134 1.57 -24.92 15.94
C ASP A 134 2.92 -24.79 16.67
N LYS A 135 2.97 -25.24 17.93
CA LYS A 135 4.09 -25.07 18.88
C LYS A 135 5.43 -25.68 18.44
N ASP A 136 5.49 -26.35 17.30
CA ASP A 136 6.64 -27.16 16.90
C ASP A 136 7.70 -26.36 16.12
N ASN A 137 7.42 -25.12 15.69
CA ASN A 137 8.36 -24.25 14.95
C ASN A 137 8.54 -22.88 15.61
N GLU A 138 9.03 -22.86 16.85
CA GLU A 138 9.26 -21.64 17.64
C GLU A 138 10.26 -20.65 16.98
N SER A 139 11.15 -21.14 16.10
CA SER A 139 12.14 -20.32 15.39
C SER A 139 11.56 -19.46 14.27
N ASP A 140 10.45 -19.88 13.64
CA ASP A 140 9.88 -19.19 12.48
C ASP A 140 8.98 -18.00 12.91
N ILE A 141 8.63 -17.92 14.19
CA ILE A 141 7.69 -16.91 14.73
C ILE A 141 8.33 -15.52 14.80
N ALA A 142 9.63 -15.43 15.10
CA ALA A 142 10.32 -14.15 15.23
C ALA A 142 10.44 -13.42 13.87
N GLU A 143 10.67 -14.17 12.79
CA GLU A 143 10.78 -13.63 11.43
C GLU A 143 9.41 -13.24 10.83
N ASN A 144 8.33 -13.81 11.36
CA ASN A 144 6.96 -13.66 10.87
C ASN A 144 6.10 -12.79 11.79
N SER A 145 6.66 -11.65 12.20
CA SER A 145 6.02 -10.72 13.13
C SER A 145 5.70 -9.36 12.50
N VAL A 146 4.67 -8.72 13.02
CA VAL A 146 4.35 -7.33 12.70
C VAL A 146 5.33 -6.43 13.45
N GLN A 147 5.97 -5.52 12.71
CA GLN A 147 7.03 -4.64 13.25
C GLN A 147 6.73 -3.18 12.94
N ILE A 148 6.96 -2.30 13.91
CA ILE A 148 6.90 -0.85 13.72
C ILE A 148 8.29 -0.36 13.28
N ILE A 149 8.33 0.38 12.18
CA ILE A 149 9.54 1.03 11.67
C ILE A 149 9.37 2.53 11.78
N GLU A 150 10.36 3.19 12.37
CA GLU A 150 10.44 4.64 12.43
C GLU A 150 11.44 5.16 11.41
N ILE A 151 10.99 6.10 10.60
CA ILE A 151 11.83 6.75 9.60
C ILE A 151 11.75 8.25 9.88
N PRO A 152 12.72 8.82 10.62
CA PRO A 152 12.67 10.22 11.04
C PRO A 152 12.48 11.21 9.88
N SER A 153 12.95 10.87 8.69
CA SER A 153 12.81 11.70 7.48
C SER A 153 11.41 11.69 6.86
N LEU A 154 10.45 10.89 7.35
CA LEU A 154 9.08 10.78 6.80
C LEU A 154 8.00 11.56 7.58
N SER A 155 8.39 12.51 8.43
CA SER A 155 7.46 13.25 9.30
C SER A 155 6.49 14.16 8.54
N SER A 156 6.98 14.99 7.61
CA SER A 156 6.19 16.12 7.05
C SER A 156 5.64 15.93 5.64
N VAL A 157 5.90 14.79 4.96
CA VAL A 157 5.54 14.61 3.55
C VAL A 157 4.15 13.98 3.40
N SER A 158 3.25 14.60 2.64
CA SER A 158 1.97 13.97 2.26
C SER A 158 1.68 14.14 0.77
N SER A 159 1.10 13.11 0.15
CA SER A 159 0.67 13.18 -1.25
C SER A 159 -0.35 14.30 -1.46
N SER A 160 -1.21 14.58 -0.50
CA SER A 160 -2.18 15.69 -0.57
C SER A 160 -1.49 17.04 -0.72
N PHE A 161 -0.46 17.30 0.08
CA PHE A 161 0.33 18.53 -0.03
C PHE A 161 1.07 18.62 -1.37
N VAL A 162 1.69 17.53 -1.81
CA VAL A 162 2.39 17.47 -3.11
C VAL A 162 1.43 17.76 -4.27
N ARG A 163 0.18 17.27 -4.21
CA ARG A 163 -0.80 17.49 -5.28
C ARG A 163 -1.23 18.95 -5.41
N THR A 164 -1.23 19.71 -4.32
CA THR A 164 -1.67 21.10 -4.29
C THR A 164 -0.53 22.10 -4.44
N SER A 165 0.71 21.69 -4.17
CA SER A 165 1.88 22.56 -4.29
C SER A 165 2.27 22.75 -5.75
N VAL A 166 2.65 23.98 -6.08
CA VAL A 166 3.26 24.37 -7.36
C VAL A 166 4.70 24.85 -7.18
N ASP A 167 5.19 24.92 -5.94
CA ASP A 167 6.53 25.38 -5.64
C ASP A 167 7.54 24.22 -5.78
N GLU A 168 8.24 24.20 -6.90
CA GLU A 168 9.28 23.22 -7.19
C GLU A 168 10.43 23.24 -6.18
N SER A 169 10.78 24.43 -5.66
CA SER A 169 11.87 24.58 -4.70
C SER A 169 11.50 23.97 -3.37
N SER A 170 10.27 24.19 -2.91
CA SER A 170 9.77 23.54 -1.70
C SER A 170 9.62 22.03 -1.86
N LEU A 171 9.28 21.53 -3.06
CA LEU A 171 9.13 20.09 -3.33
C LEU A 171 10.46 19.33 -3.39
N ILE A 172 11.53 19.93 -3.94
CA ILE A 172 12.83 19.27 -4.09
C ILE A 172 13.80 19.63 -2.97
N LYS A 173 13.98 20.91 -2.67
CA LYS A 173 15.14 21.39 -1.89
C LYS A 173 14.82 21.57 -0.43
N GLU A 174 13.75 22.30 -0.12
CA GLU A 174 13.47 22.71 1.25
C GLU A 174 12.92 21.55 2.08
N ASN A 175 12.07 20.72 1.47
CA ASN A 175 11.42 19.61 2.16
C ASN A 175 11.83 18.22 1.65
N GLY A 176 12.61 18.14 0.56
CA GLY A 176 13.05 16.85 0.01
C GLY A 176 11.90 15.88 -0.33
N MET A 177 10.71 16.39 -0.63
CA MET A 177 9.49 15.59 -0.76
C MET A 177 9.46 14.72 -2.00
N LEU A 178 10.08 15.20 -3.09
CA LEU A 178 10.15 14.51 -4.36
C LEU A 178 11.59 14.44 -4.86
N MET A 179 11.94 13.28 -5.43
CA MET A 179 13.14 13.19 -6.25
C MET A 179 13.00 14.08 -7.48
N PRO A 180 14.08 14.75 -7.95
CA PRO A 180 14.04 15.60 -9.13
C PRO A 180 13.44 14.92 -10.36
N SER A 181 13.79 13.65 -10.60
CA SER A 181 13.27 12.85 -11.72
C SER A 181 11.75 12.62 -11.65
N VAL A 182 11.20 12.48 -10.44
CA VAL A 182 9.74 12.33 -10.24
C VAL A 182 9.03 13.65 -10.51
N LEU A 183 9.59 14.79 -10.05
CA LEU A 183 9.01 16.10 -10.34
C LEU A 183 9.03 16.41 -11.84
N GLU A 184 10.13 16.11 -12.53
CA GLU A 184 10.22 16.24 -13.99
C GLU A 184 9.16 15.42 -14.70
N TYR A 185 8.92 14.18 -14.24
CA TYR A 185 7.85 13.34 -14.77
C TYR A 185 6.46 13.94 -14.54
N ILE A 186 6.18 14.44 -13.33
CA ILE A 186 4.92 15.11 -12.98
C ILE A 186 4.66 16.30 -13.91
N LYS A 187 5.66 17.16 -14.11
CA LYS A 187 5.59 18.33 -15.00
C LYS A 187 5.38 17.91 -16.45
N LYS A 188 6.17 16.96 -16.95
CA LYS A 188 6.07 16.46 -18.33
C LYS A 188 4.69 15.86 -18.65
N LYS A 189 4.02 15.29 -17.64
CA LYS A 189 2.69 14.71 -17.76
C LYS A 189 1.56 15.67 -17.38
N ASN A 190 1.85 16.93 -17.07
CA ASN A 190 0.87 17.94 -16.67
C ASN A 190 -0.04 17.43 -15.53
N MET A 191 0.55 16.78 -14.53
CA MET A 191 -0.21 16.20 -13.41
C MET A 191 -0.32 17.20 -12.25
N TYR A 192 -1.41 17.09 -11.48
CA TYR A 192 -1.63 17.84 -10.24
C TYR A 192 -1.61 19.36 -10.43
N GLY A 193 -1.07 20.13 -9.48
CA GLY A 193 -0.94 21.58 -9.57
C GLY A 193 -0.12 22.09 -10.76
N PHE A 194 0.57 21.23 -11.50
CA PHE A 194 1.31 21.57 -12.72
C PHE A 194 0.48 21.37 -14.00
N ALA A 195 -0.77 20.90 -13.89
CA ALA A 195 -1.68 20.90 -15.02
C ALA A 195 -1.97 22.34 -15.46
N PRO A 196 -2.05 22.64 -16.77
CA PRO A 196 -2.53 23.94 -17.23
C PRO A 196 -3.89 24.21 -16.60
N LEU A 197 -4.08 25.42 -16.06
CA LEU A 197 -5.43 25.91 -15.82
C LEU A 197 -6.10 25.86 -17.19
N VAL A 198 -7.00 24.89 -17.38
CA VAL A 198 -7.88 24.89 -18.54
C VAL A 198 -8.52 26.26 -18.51
N ALA A 199 -8.19 27.11 -19.49
CA ALA A 199 -8.86 28.38 -19.66
C ALA A 199 -10.34 28.03 -19.66
N ALA A 200 -11.04 28.41 -18.59
CA ALA A 200 -12.47 28.37 -18.58
C ALA A 200 -12.87 29.25 -19.76
N ASN A 201 -13.25 28.63 -20.87
CA ASN A 201 -13.73 29.32 -22.05
C ASN A 201 -14.82 30.28 -21.58
N GLU A 202 -14.48 31.57 -21.58
CA GLU A 202 -15.02 32.55 -22.53
C GLU A 202 -15.95 31.93 -23.58
N GLU A 203 -17.11 31.42 -23.16
CA GLU A 203 -18.33 31.37 -23.98
C GLU A 203 -19.53 31.60 -23.06
N MET A 204 -19.78 32.89 -22.78
CA MET A 204 -21.13 33.45 -22.65
C MET A 204 -21.13 34.92 -23.04
#